data_AF-A0A7Y3PEW0-F1
#
_entry.id   AF-A0A7Y3PEW0-F1
#
_cell.length_a   1.000
_cell.length_b   1.000
_cell.length_c   1.000
_cell.angle_alpha   90.00
_cell.angle_beta   90.00
_cell.angle_gamma   90.00
#
_symmetry.space_group_name_H-M   'P 1'
#
loop_
_entity.id
_entity.type
_entity.pdbx_description
1 polymer ?
#
loop_
_entity_poly.entity_id
_entity_poly.type
_entity_poly.pdbx_seq_one_letter_code
_entity_poly.pdbx_strand_id
1 'polypeptide(L)'
;MSPRPGFVLEVDKSTPPTLFWHGENFRLERLPTGSRIIYPPEPMDGIKDPRAAIAAALDAPLGDSEPLDSLLRPGLRVAVCFDDVSLPLPQMQAPDIRQMIIEEVLERVARAGVEDVKLIAALALHRRMTNSELRHALGNRVYDATSTAGILTQHDAEDPDNLMLIGETDMGETVEINKYAATADLIIYVNINLVSMDGGHKSVATGLSSYRSLKHHHNVKTMVHSKSFMDHKNSELHSSNWRMGKLLRDSGIKIFQIETTLNTDTFPPAFEFLQKREWEWGLKDRASFVGASESLKRTPPWAARKIFHSVRSPYKLTSVQAGEVEAVHKRTLENVYRQQSVDVEGQTDILTIGLPFIGPYNVNSVMNPILVHCLGLGYFFNMYRGQPLVRKGGVVILSHPTRPEFDPTFHPSYIDFFDEVLADTTDPLKIEAKYEERYATDPWYIHLYRKGHAYHGVHPFYMWYWGAHALDHLGGVIILGGDPKTTRRLGYTPASTMADAIEMAKSIVGRDPTLTHLHSPPLLMANVH
;
A
#
# COMPACT_ATOMS: atom_id res chain seq x y z
N MET A 1 -15.72 -13.14 21.67
CA MET A 1 -15.93 -14.31 20.79
C MET A 1 -14.80 -14.30 19.78
N SER A 2 -14.26 -15.44 19.38
CA SER A 2 -13.20 -15.46 18.37
C SER A 2 -13.71 -14.90 17.02
N PRO A 3 -12.91 -14.09 16.30
CA PRO A 3 -13.27 -13.58 14.97
C PRO A 3 -13.61 -14.72 14.01
N ARG A 4 -14.67 -14.55 13.20
CA ARG A 4 -15.08 -15.56 12.21
C ARG A 4 -14.14 -15.54 11.00
N PRO A 5 -13.77 -16.72 10.45
CA PRO A 5 -12.93 -16.79 9.27
C PRO A 5 -13.63 -16.21 8.04
N GLY A 6 -12.84 -15.86 7.03
CA GLY A 6 -13.35 -15.55 5.70
C GLY A 6 -13.80 -16.82 4.99
N PHE A 7 -14.60 -16.67 3.93
CA PHE A 7 -15.13 -17.81 3.20
C PHE A 7 -15.59 -17.42 1.80
N VAL A 8 -15.82 -18.43 0.96
CA VAL A 8 -16.38 -18.25 -0.39
C VAL A 8 -17.87 -18.58 -0.37
N LEU A 9 -18.70 -17.62 -0.76
CA LEU A 9 -20.14 -17.80 -0.94
C LEU A 9 -20.46 -18.05 -2.42
N GLU A 10 -21.25 -19.07 -2.73
CA GLU A 10 -21.87 -19.23 -4.05
C GLU A 10 -23.20 -18.45 -4.11
N VAL A 11 -23.36 -17.64 -5.15
CA VAL A 11 -24.52 -16.76 -5.33
C VAL A 11 -25.71 -17.56 -5.85
N ASP A 12 -26.83 -17.48 -5.14
CA ASP A 12 -28.12 -18.05 -5.53
C ASP A 12 -29.22 -16.97 -5.64
N LYS A 13 -30.48 -17.40 -5.83
CA LYS A 13 -31.62 -16.47 -5.95
C LYS A 13 -31.94 -15.71 -4.66
N SER A 14 -31.54 -16.26 -3.51
CA SER A 14 -31.75 -15.68 -2.18
C SER A 14 -30.63 -14.75 -1.73
N THR A 15 -29.45 -14.84 -2.37
CA THR A 15 -28.32 -13.96 -2.10
C THR A 15 -28.70 -12.49 -2.32
N PRO A 16 -28.49 -11.61 -1.32
CA PRO A 16 -28.77 -10.18 -1.49
C PRO A 16 -27.78 -9.54 -2.48
N PRO A 17 -28.11 -8.36 -3.03
CA PRO A 17 -27.12 -7.55 -3.74
C PRO A 17 -25.87 -7.31 -2.89
N THR A 18 -24.71 -7.32 -3.52
CA THR A 18 -23.38 -7.23 -2.89
C THR A 18 -22.85 -5.80 -2.95
N LEU A 19 -22.14 -5.36 -1.92
CA LEU A 19 -21.52 -4.04 -1.88
C LEU A 19 -20.31 -3.98 -2.81
N PHE A 20 -20.30 -2.98 -3.68
CA PHE A 20 -19.16 -2.61 -4.52
C PHE A 20 -18.71 -1.20 -4.12
N TRP A 21 -17.46 -1.07 -3.71
CA TRP A 21 -16.84 0.25 -3.65
C TRP A 21 -16.78 0.91 -5.03
N HIS A 22 -16.89 2.24 -5.03
CA HIS A 22 -16.97 3.05 -6.24
C HIS A 22 -16.38 4.45 -6.00
N GLY A 23 -15.07 4.52 -5.74
CA GLY A 23 -14.37 5.78 -5.42
C GLY A 23 -14.83 6.34 -4.09
N GLU A 24 -15.21 7.62 -4.01
CA GLU A 24 -15.84 8.21 -2.82
C GLU A 24 -17.34 7.86 -2.67
N ASN A 25 -17.75 6.67 -3.12
CA ASN A 25 -19.12 6.17 -3.04
C ASN A 25 -19.14 4.63 -3.06
N PHE A 26 -20.31 4.04 -2.96
CA PHE A 26 -20.54 2.61 -3.01
C PHE A 26 -21.89 2.28 -3.66
N ARG A 27 -21.98 1.09 -4.23
CA ARG A 27 -23.15 0.59 -4.97
C ARG A 27 -23.51 -0.81 -4.49
N LEU A 28 -24.75 -1.22 -4.73
CA LEU A 28 -25.18 -2.60 -4.58
C LEU A 28 -25.39 -3.21 -5.95
N GLU A 29 -24.66 -4.28 -6.25
CA GLU A 29 -24.75 -4.99 -7.53
C GLU A 29 -25.32 -6.39 -7.30
N ARG A 30 -26.23 -6.81 -8.17
CA ARG A 30 -26.74 -8.18 -8.16
C ARG A 30 -25.87 -9.02 -9.09
N LEU A 31 -25.12 -9.95 -8.50
CA LEU A 31 -24.30 -10.89 -9.26
C LEU A 31 -25.13 -12.03 -9.86
N PRO A 32 -24.75 -12.59 -11.02
CA PRO A 32 -25.42 -13.76 -11.60
C PRO A 32 -25.39 -14.98 -10.65
N THR A 33 -26.42 -15.82 -10.71
CA THR A 33 -26.43 -17.12 -10.01
C THR A 33 -25.24 -17.97 -10.46
N GLY A 34 -24.58 -18.65 -9.51
CA GLY A 34 -23.36 -19.42 -9.72
C GLY A 34 -22.07 -18.57 -9.66
N SER A 35 -22.17 -17.26 -9.49
CA SER A 35 -21.01 -16.43 -9.15
C SER A 35 -20.49 -16.76 -7.75
N ARG A 36 -19.22 -16.45 -7.49
CA ARG A 36 -18.61 -16.59 -6.17
C ARG A 36 -18.35 -15.22 -5.55
N ILE A 37 -18.51 -15.08 -4.24
CA ILE A 37 -18.08 -13.91 -3.49
C ILE A 37 -17.09 -14.36 -2.42
N ILE A 38 -15.89 -13.80 -2.43
CA ILE A 38 -14.88 -14.08 -1.40
C ILE A 38 -15.07 -13.03 -0.30
N TYR A 39 -15.57 -13.45 0.85
CA TYR A 39 -15.72 -12.58 2.01
C TYR A 39 -14.49 -12.61 2.91
N PRO A 40 -14.05 -11.43 3.39
CA PRO A 40 -12.91 -11.32 4.30
C PRO A 40 -13.15 -12.00 5.65
N PRO A 41 -12.08 -12.44 6.35
CA PRO A 41 -12.16 -12.74 7.77
C PRO A 41 -12.55 -11.51 8.58
N GLU A 42 -13.20 -11.71 9.71
CA GLU A 42 -13.46 -10.61 10.64
C GLU A 42 -12.15 -10.07 11.22
N PRO A 43 -12.09 -8.76 11.56
CA PRO A 43 -10.92 -8.18 12.21
C PRO A 43 -10.56 -8.95 13.49
N MET A 44 -9.27 -9.24 13.66
CA MET A 44 -8.78 -9.84 14.89
C MET A 44 -8.86 -8.88 16.06
N ASP A 45 -9.00 -9.45 17.27
CA ASP A 45 -8.84 -8.70 18.51
C ASP A 45 -7.43 -8.11 18.59
N GLY A 46 -7.34 -6.88 19.09
CA GLY A 46 -6.07 -6.23 19.37
C GLY A 46 -5.38 -6.77 20.62
N ILE A 47 -4.06 -6.57 20.68
CA ILE A 47 -3.29 -6.73 21.91
C ILE A 47 -3.85 -5.78 22.98
N LYS A 48 -4.12 -6.31 24.17
CA LYS A 48 -4.73 -5.56 25.28
C LYS A 48 -3.85 -4.40 25.78
N ASP A 49 -2.55 -4.63 25.86
CA ASP A 49 -1.55 -3.63 26.25
C ASP A 49 -0.48 -3.50 25.15
N PRO A 50 -0.71 -2.62 24.16
CA PRO A 50 0.25 -2.39 23.07
C PRO A 50 1.61 -1.91 23.57
N ARG A 51 1.67 -1.07 24.62
CA ARG A 51 2.94 -0.51 25.12
C ARG A 51 3.80 -1.60 25.77
N ALA A 52 3.19 -2.45 26.60
CA ALA A 52 3.90 -3.59 27.17
C ALA A 52 4.40 -4.57 26.10
N ALA A 53 3.61 -4.81 25.04
CA ALA A 53 4.02 -5.67 23.94
C ALA A 53 5.18 -5.08 23.12
N ILE A 54 5.17 -3.76 22.89
CA ILE A 54 6.29 -3.05 22.24
C ILE A 54 7.55 -3.20 23.09
N ALA A 55 7.50 -2.88 24.38
CA ALA A 55 8.66 -3.02 25.27
C ALA A 55 9.21 -4.46 25.28
N ALA A 56 8.33 -5.46 25.39
CA ALA A 56 8.72 -6.87 25.36
C ALA A 56 9.39 -7.28 24.03
N ALA A 57 8.92 -6.76 22.89
CA ALA A 57 9.55 -7.04 21.60
C ALA A 57 10.97 -6.43 21.50
N LEU A 58 11.20 -5.26 22.09
CA LEU A 58 12.52 -4.62 22.14
C LEU A 58 13.49 -5.35 23.09
N ASP A 59 12.97 -5.97 24.15
CA ASP A 59 13.74 -6.73 25.14
C ASP A 59 14.07 -8.16 24.69
N ALA A 60 13.27 -8.74 23.80
CA ALA A 60 13.41 -10.11 23.30
C ALA A 60 13.36 -10.15 21.76
N PRO A 61 14.38 -9.61 21.09
CA PRO A 61 14.41 -9.55 19.63
C PRO A 61 14.51 -10.95 18.99
N LEU A 62 14.02 -11.03 17.75
CA LEU A 62 14.06 -12.23 16.92
C LEU A 62 15.34 -12.28 16.09
N GLY A 63 15.78 -13.50 15.79
CA GLY A 63 16.94 -13.76 14.94
C GLY A 63 18.26 -13.45 15.62
N ASP A 64 19.27 -13.09 14.82
CA ASP A 64 20.61 -12.76 15.29
C ASP A 64 20.70 -11.27 15.68
N SER A 65 20.11 -10.94 16.83
CA SER A 65 20.08 -9.58 17.35
C SER A 65 20.09 -9.57 18.88
N GLU A 66 20.86 -8.66 19.48
CA GLU A 66 20.84 -8.41 20.91
C GLU A 66 19.68 -7.48 21.30
N PRO A 67 19.17 -7.54 22.55
CA PRO A 67 18.15 -6.61 23.02
C PRO A 67 18.54 -5.14 22.76
N LEU A 68 17.57 -4.29 22.46
CA LEU A 68 17.86 -2.93 22.00
C LEU A 68 18.77 -2.16 22.96
N ASP A 69 18.54 -2.25 24.27
CA ASP A 69 19.37 -1.58 25.28
C ASP A 69 20.84 -2.05 25.28
N SER A 70 21.12 -3.28 24.85
CA SER A 70 22.50 -3.81 24.73
C SER A 70 23.23 -3.30 23.49
N LEU A 71 22.49 -2.81 22.49
CA LEU A 71 23.03 -2.20 21.28
C LEU A 71 23.34 -0.71 21.46
N LEU A 72 22.80 -0.08 22.52
CA LEU A 72 22.89 1.35 22.77
C LEU A 72 23.98 1.67 23.82
N ARG A 73 24.78 2.70 23.55
CA ARG A 73 25.77 3.24 24.49
C ARG A 73 26.12 4.69 24.14
N PRO A 74 26.70 5.48 25.07
CA PRO A 74 27.14 6.84 24.78
C PRO A 74 28.11 6.89 23.59
N GLY A 75 28.00 7.94 22.78
CA GLY A 75 28.87 8.19 21.62
C GLY A 75 28.46 7.48 20.33
N LEU A 76 27.37 6.69 20.32
CA LEU A 76 26.81 6.15 19.08
C LEU A 76 26.08 7.21 18.25
N ARG A 77 26.07 6.99 16.93
CA ARG A 77 25.10 7.58 16.00
C ARG A 77 23.93 6.62 15.75
N VAL A 78 22.70 7.09 16.00
CA VAL A 78 21.48 6.28 15.81
C VAL A 78 20.52 6.94 14.83
N ALA A 79 20.16 6.21 13.78
CA ALA A 79 19.11 6.62 12.84
C ALA A 79 17.81 5.87 13.17
N VAL A 80 16.80 6.59 13.66
CA VAL A 80 15.44 6.07 13.83
C VAL A 80 14.66 6.40 12.55
N CYS A 81 14.36 5.39 11.74
CA CYS A 81 13.63 5.54 10.48
C CYS A 81 12.19 5.04 10.64
N PHE A 82 11.24 5.62 9.92
CA PHE A 82 9.83 5.21 10.03
C PHE A 82 9.07 5.40 8.72
N ASP A 83 8.07 4.56 8.51
CA ASP A 83 7.20 4.65 7.33
C ASP A 83 6.48 5.99 7.24
N ASP A 84 6.30 6.44 6.00
CA ASP A 84 5.66 7.71 5.68
C ASP A 84 4.11 7.67 5.76
N VAL A 85 3.47 8.69 5.18
CA VAL A 85 2.01 8.85 5.21
C VAL A 85 1.24 7.73 4.48
N SER A 86 1.93 6.91 3.67
CA SER A 86 1.29 5.85 2.88
C SER A 86 0.77 4.70 3.74
N LEU A 87 1.08 4.65 5.04
CA LEU A 87 0.56 3.66 5.97
C LEU A 87 0.20 4.26 7.34
N PRO A 88 -0.83 3.72 8.04
CA PRO A 88 -1.82 2.77 7.53
C PRO A 88 -2.88 3.47 6.65
N LEU A 89 -3.66 2.68 5.92
CA LEU A 89 -4.70 3.17 5.00
C LEU A 89 -6.07 2.55 5.32
N PRO A 90 -7.10 3.36 5.63
CA PRO A 90 -7.03 4.77 6.03
C PRO A 90 -6.15 4.99 7.27
N GLN A 91 -5.83 6.25 7.56
CA GLN A 91 -5.04 6.59 8.76
C GLN A 91 -5.73 6.06 10.02
N MET A 92 -4.95 5.51 10.95
CA MET A 92 -5.49 5.00 12.21
C MET A 92 -5.85 6.12 13.19
N GLN A 93 -6.72 5.81 14.14
CA GLN A 93 -6.99 6.68 15.28
C GLN A 93 -5.73 6.88 16.12
N ALA A 94 -5.61 8.05 16.74
CA ALA A 94 -4.50 8.34 17.64
C ALA A 94 -4.60 7.50 18.95
N PRO A 95 -3.47 7.12 19.56
CA PRO A 95 -2.10 7.34 19.07
C PRO A 95 -1.81 6.46 17.86
N ASP A 96 -1.07 7.00 16.89
CA ASP A 96 -0.52 6.19 15.80
C ASP A 96 0.47 5.16 16.36
N ILE A 97 0.57 3.98 15.75
CA ILE A 97 1.46 2.93 16.25
C ILE A 97 2.94 3.34 16.15
N ARG A 98 3.30 4.14 15.13
CA ARG A 98 4.65 4.71 15.01
C ARG A 98 4.96 5.59 16.20
N GLN A 99 4.02 6.44 16.62
CA GLN A 99 4.19 7.27 17.82
C GLN A 99 4.51 6.39 19.03
N MET A 100 3.71 5.34 19.29
CA MET A 100 3.91 4.49 20.47
C MET A 100 5.31 3.84 20.49
N ILE A 101 5.79 3.37 19.34
CA ILE A 101 7.11 2.73 19.21
C ILE A 101 8.23 3.75 19.32
N ILE A 102 8.12 4.87 18.60
CA ILE A 102 9.16 5.91 18.58
C ILE A 102 9.31 6.54 19.97
N GLU A 103 8.22 6.73 20.72
CA GLU A 103 8.29 7.17 22.12
C GLU A 103 9.15 6.21 22.97
N GLU A 104 8.89 4.90 22.90
CA GLU A 104 9.66 3.88 23.64
C GLU A 104 11.12 3.84 23.19
N VAL A 105 11.38 3.85 21.87
CA VAL A 105 12.74 3.84 21.31
C VAL A 105 13.53 5.08 21.76
N LEU A 106 12.96 6.27 21.64
CA LEU A 106 13.64 7.51 22.04
C LEU A 106 13.91 7.57 23.54
N GLU A 107 13.01 7.04 24.38
CA GLU A 107 13.22 6.95 25.82
C GLU A 107 14.41 6.04 26.16
N ARG A 108 14.56 4.91 25.46
CA ARG A 108 15.71 3.99 25.61
C ARG A 108 17.02 4.59 25.11
N VAL A 109 16.99 5.22 23.94
CA VAL A 109 18.14 5.93 23.34
C VAL A 109 18.64 7.05 24.27
N ALA A 110 17.73 7.86 24.82
CA ALA A 110 18.08 8.91 25.77
C ALA A 110 18.65 8.34 27.09
N ARG A 111 18.04 7.28 27.63
CA ARG A 111 18.51 6.60 28.85
C ARG A 111 19.91 6.01 28.70
N ALA A 112 20.25 5.54 27.50
CA ALA A 112 21.59 5.05 27.16
C ALA A 112 22.62 6.17 26.94
N GLY A 113 22.22 7.44 27.00
CA GLY A 113 23.11 8.59 26.81
C GLY A 113 23.58 8.80 25.37
N VAL A 114 22.78 8.36 24.39
CA VAL A 114 23.06 8.59 22.96
C VAL A 114 22.62 10.01 22.58
N GLU A 115 23.55 10.83 22.10
CA GLU A 115 23.30 12.23 21.73
C GLU A 115 23.16 12.46 20.21
N ASP A 116 23.85 11.67 19.37
CA ASP A 116 23.77 11.77 17.91
C ASP A 116 22.61 10.91 17.38
N VAL A 117 21.42 11.51 17.32
CA VAL A 117 20.19 10.86 16.86
C VAL A 117 19.53 11.65 15.73
N LYS A 118 19.06 10.94 14.70
CA LYS A 118 18.08 11.48 13.74
C LYS A 118 16.84 10.62 13.68
N LEU A 119 15.71 11.29 13.50
CA LEU A 119 14.43 10.69 13.18
C LEU A 119 14.13 10.96 11.70
N ILE A 120 14.02 9.93 10.86
CA ILE A 120 13.97 10.05 9.40
C ILE A 120 12.68 9.43 8.86
N ALA A 121 11.80 10.24 8.27
CA ALA A 121 10.68 9.72 7.49
C ALA A 121 11.18 9.09 6.19
N ALA A 122 10.90 7.80 6.00
CA ALA A 122 11.34 7.02 4.84
C ALA A 122 10.37 7.20 3.67
N LEU A 123 10.69 8.17 2.79
CA LEU A 123 9.81 8.55 1.68
C LEU A 123 10.14 7.83 0.36
N ALA A 124 11.40 7.46 0.14
CA ALA A 124 11.91 7.19 -1.20
C ALA A 124 11.44 8.27 -2.20
N LEU A 125 10.72 7.88 -3.25
CA LEU A 125 10.17 8.76 -4.30
C LEU A 125 8.76 9.30 -3.98
N HIS A 126 8.27 9.10 -2.76
CA HIS A 126 7.00 9.65 -2.30
C HIS A 126 7.10 11.13 -1.95
N ARG A 127 5.96 11.80 -1.92
CA ARG A 127 5.89 13.21 -1.51
C ARG A 127 6.35 13.41 -0.07
N ARG A 128 6.87 14.61 0.21
CA ARG A 128 7.10 15.07 1.60
C ARG A 128 5.79 15.08 2.38
N MET A 129 5.84 14.56 3.61
CA MET A 129 4.78 14.65 4.60
C MET A 129 4.61 16.10 5.05
N THR A 130 3.36 16.50 5.24
CA THR A 130 3.01 17.80 5.85
C THR A 130 3.23 17.76 7.37
N ASN A 131 3.30 18.94 8.00
CA ASN A 131 3.46 19.03 9.45
C ASN A 131 2.32 18.36 10.23
N SER A 132 1.08 18.43 9.73
CA SER A 132 -0.06 17.76 10.36
C SER A 132 0.04 16.23 10.25
N GLU A 133 0.53 15.71 9.13
CA GLU A 133 0.76 14.27 8.93
C GLU A 133 1.89 13.76 9.83
N LEU A 134 2.99 14.50 9.94
CA LEU A 134 4.07 14.19 10.86
C LEU A 134 3.61 14.24 12.33
N ARG A 135 2.82 15.26 12.71
CA ARG A 135 2.24 15.34 14.06
C ARG A 135 1.30 14.20 14.38
N HIS A 136 0.53 13.73 13.39
CA HIS A 136 -0.34 12.56 13.58
C HIS A 136 0.47 11.27 13.76
N ALA A 137 1.49 11.06 12.92
CA ALA A 137 2.33 9.87 12.96
C ALA A 137 3.21 9.79 14.22
N LEU A 138 3.75 10.91 14.68
CA LEU A 138 4.72 10.98 15.78
C LEU A 138 4.10 11.41 17.12
N GLY A 139 2.90 11.97 17.11
CA GLY A 139 2.33 12.69 18.24
C GLY A 139 2.97 14.07 18.44
N ASN A 140 2.23 14.98 19.11
CA ASN A 140 2.70 16.35 19.33
C ASN A 140 4.01 16.42 20.11
N ARG A 141 4.16 15.60 21.16
CA ARG A 141 5.35 15.61 22.04
C ARG A 141 6.64 15.34 21.26
N VAL A 142 6.69 14.24 20.50
CA VAL A 142 7.87 13.87 19.71
C VAL A 142 8.11 14.88 18.59
N TYR A 143 7.06 15.28 17.87
CA TYR A 143 7.19 16.26 16.80
C TYR A 143 7.75 17.60 17.28
N ASP A 144 7.21 18.16 18.37
CA ASP A 144 7.62 19.48 18.87
C ASP A 144 9.07 19.46 19.37
N ALA A 145 9.48 18.37 20.03
CA ALA A 145 10.84 18.19 20.53
C ALA A 145 11.89 17.98 19.42
N THR A 146 11.53 17.31 18.32
CA THR A 146 12.49 16.88 17.29
C THR A 146 12.54 17.80 16.06
N SER A 147 11.43 18.43 15.68
CA SER A 147 11.36 19.26 14.47
C SER A 147 12.21 20.53 14.56
N THR A 148 12.06 21.29 15.64
CA THR A 148 12.79 22.56 15.84
C THR A 148 14.27 22.35 16.14
N ALA A 149 14.63 21.21 16.73
CA ALA A 149 16.00 20.80 16.99
C ALA A 149 16.73 20.26 15.74
N GLY A 150 16.05 20.15 14.59
CA GLY A 150 16.60 19.57 13.37
C GLY A 150 16.89 18.08 13.46
N ILE A 151 16.33 17.38 14.47
CA ILE A 151 16.46 15.93 14.66
C ILE A 151 15.56 15.19 13.68
N LEU A 152 14.33 15.69 13.48
CA LEU A 152 13.39 15.15 12.52
C LEU A 152 13.71 15.62 11.10
N THR A 153 13.99 14.68 10.20
CA THR A 153 14.18 14.91 8.77
C THR A 153 13.26 14.00 7.96
N GLN A 154 13.16 14.27 6.66
CA GLN A 154 12.50 13.36 5.72
C GLN A 154 13.49 13.06 4.60
N HIS A 155 13.59 11.79 4.23
CA HIS A 155 14.48 11.32 3.18
C HIS A 155 14.27 12.11 1.87
N ASP A 156 15.36 12.44 1.19
CA ASP A 156 15.38 13.11 -0.11
C ASP A 156 16.21 12.23 -1.06
N ALA A 157 15.53 11.56 -1.99
CA ALA A 157 16.11 10.60 -2.93
C ALA A 157 16.92 11.26 -4.05
N GLU A 158 16.92 12.60 -4.10
CA GLU A 158 17.57 13.43 -5.12
C GLU A 158 18.62 14.37 -4.51
N ASP A 159 19.04 14.13 -3.25
CA ASP A 159 20.03 14.95 -2.55
C ASP A 159 21.42 14.32 -2.52
N PRO A 160 22.30 14.60 -3.49
CA PRO A 160 23.59 13.92 -3.61
C PRO A 160 24.51 14.14 -2.39
N ASP A 161 24.35 15.25 -1.66
CA ASP A 161 25.17 15.52 -0.47
C ASP A 161 24.80 14.63 0.73
N ASN A 162 23.54 14.15 0.74
CA ASN A 162 22.94 13.34 1.80
C ASN A 162 22.61 11.90 1.36
N LEU A 163 23.16 11.47 0.22
CA LEU A 163 23.12 10.10 -0.27
C LEU A 163 24.52 9.48 -0.21
N MET A 164 24.58 8.17 -0.02
CA MET A 164 25.82 7.41 0.02
C MET A 164 25.67 6.12 -0.76
N LEU A 165 26.52 5.96 -1.78
CA LEU A 165 26.66 4.70 -2.52
C LEU A 165 27.29 3.66 -1.60
N ILE A 166 26.60 2.53 -1.45
CA ILE A 166 27.09 1.36 -0.70
C ILE A 166 27.83 0.41 -1.64
N GLY A 167 27.29 0.20 -2.84
CA GLY A 167 27.90 -0.63 -3.87
C GLY A 167 26.89 -1.06 -4.94
N GLU A 168 27.20 -2.15 -5.62
CA GLU A 168 26.32 -2.80 -6.60
C GLU A 168 26.12 -4.26 -6.20
N THR A 169 24.91 -4.79 -6.40
CA THR A 169 24.66 -6.24 -6.23
C THR A 169 25.29 -7.05 -7.37
N ASP A 170 25.35 -8.38 -7.22
CA ASP A 170 25.82 -9.28 -8.28
C ASP A 170 25.00 -9.20 -9.59
N MET A 171 23.79 -8.60 -9.52
CA MET A 171 22.92 -8.36 -10.68
C MET A 171 23.09 -6.95 -11.27
N GLY A 172 24.07 -6.17 -10.80
CA GLY A 172 24.33 -4.80 -11.24
C GLY A 172 23.32 -3.79 -10.72
N GLU A 173 22.68 -4.07 -9.58
CA GLU A 173 21.70 -3.17 -8.97
C GLU A 173 22.44 -2.19 -8.05
N THR A 174 22.42 -0.90 -8.38
CA THR A 174 23.03 0.15 -7.55
C THR A 174 22.30 0.23 -6.21
N VAL A 175 23.04 0.22 -5.10
CA VAL A 175 22.51 0.44 -3.75
C VAL A 175 23.09 1.73 -3.17
N GLU A 176 22.26 2.76 -3.14
CA GLU A 176 22.55 4.08 -2.61
C GLU A 176 21.42 4.51 -1.67
N ILE A 177 21.78 4.80 -0.42
CA ILE A 177 20.81 5.13 0.64
C ILE A 177 21.14 6.45 1.33
N ASN A 178 20.25 6.90 2.21
CA ASN A 178 20.47 8.05 3.07
C ASN A 178 21.83 7.95 3.82
N LYS A 179 22.67 8.98 3.67
CA LYS A 179 24.02 9.02 4.22
C LYS A 179 24.07 8.98 5.75
N TYR A 180 23.11 9.61 6.43
CA TYR A 180 23.06 9.55 7.89
C TYR A 180 22.77 8.12 8.35
N ALA A 181 21.80 7.44 7.71
CA ALA A 181 21.51 6.04 8.00
C ALA A 181 22.68 5.11 7.63
N ALA A 182 23.30 5.28 6.46
CA ALA A 182 24.44 4.50 6.00
C ALA A 182 25.67 4.57 6.93
N THR A 183 25.85 5.69 7.62
CA THR A 183 26.99 5.94 8.52
C THR A 183 26.61 5.89 10.00
N ALA A 184 25.37 5.49 10.32
CA ALA A 184 24.95 5.27 11.69
C ALA A 184 25.56 3.98 12.24
N ASP A 185 25.85 3.97 13.54
CA ASP A 185 26.25 2.74 14.24
C ASP A 185 25.08 1.76 14.38
N LEU A 186 23.85 2.29 14.35
CA LEU A 186 22.60 1.54 14.40
C LEU A 186 21.48 2.26 13.65
N ILE A 187 20.84 1.56 12.71
CA ILE A 187 19.55 1.93 12.14
C ILE A 187 18.46 1.21 12.93
N ILE A 188 17.49 1.93 13.47
CA ILE A 188 16.26 1.37 14.05
C ILE A 188 15.13 1.72 13.10
N TYR A 189 14.50 0.73 12.47
CA TYR A 189 13.44 0.99 11.49
C TYR A 189 12.07 0.59 12.04
N VAL A 190 11.12 1.53 12.05
CA VAL A 190 9.75 1.35 12.55
C VAL A 190 8.78 1.24 11.38
N ASN A 191 8.20 0.05 11.22
CA ASN A 191 7.34 -0.29 10.09
C ASN A 191 5.91 -0.70 10.52
N ILE A 192 4.94 -0.36 9.68
CA ILE A 192 3.54 -0.80 9.78
C ILE A 192 3.28 -1.75 8.62
N ASN A 193 2.69 -2.92 8.91
CA ASN A 193 2.38 -3.93 7.91
C ASN A 193 0.87 -4.11 7.84
N LEU A 194 0.28 -3.52 6.80
CA LEU A 194 -1.14 -3.68 6.48
C LEU A 194 -1.35 -4.76 5.42
N VAL A 195 -0.35 -5.03 4.58
CA VAL A 195 -0.32 -6.13 3.62
C VAL A 195 1.03 -6.83 3.64
N SER A 196 1.13 -8.03 3.05
CA SER A 196 2.35 -8.86 3.11
C SER A 196 3.50 -8.35 2.23
N MET A 197 3.27 -7.32 1.43
CA MET A 197 4.30 -6.63 0.67
C MET A 197 5.07 -5.60 1.54
N ASP A 198 4.50 -5.17 2.66
CA ASP A 198 5.12 -4.18 3.54
C ASP A 198 6.24 -4.82 4.38
N GLY A 199 7.25 -4.05 4.75
CA GLY A 199 8.33 -4.49 5.65
C GLY A 199 9.46 -5.28 4.99
N GLY A 200 10.24 -5.95 5.83
CA GLY A 200 11.44 -6.68 5.46
C GLY A 200 12.49 -5.76 4.85
N HIS A 201 13.26 -6.31 3.90
CA HIS A 201 14.32 -5.55 3.21
C HIS A 201 13.80 -4.33 2.44
N LYS A 202 12.50 -4.28 2.08
CA LYS A 202 11.90 -3.11 1.44
C LYS A 202 12.01 -1.86 2.32
N SER A 203 12.01 -2.00 3.66
CA SER A 203 12.16 -0.88 4.59
C SER A 203 13.39 -0.03 4.29
N VAL A 204 14.60 -0.54 4.57
CA VAL A 204 15.83 0.24 4.35
C VAL A 204 16.21 0.30 2.87
N ALA A 205 16.11 -0.81 2.13
CA ALA A 205 16.61 -0.89 0.75
C ALA A 205 15.72 -0.13 -0.25
N THR A 206 14.44 0.10 0.05
CA THR A 206 13.58 0.99 -0.75
C THR A 206 13.36 2.34 -0.05
N GLY A 207 12.86 2.34 1.20
CA GLY A 207 12.36 3.54 1.87
C GLY A 207 13.38 4.67 2.09
N LEU A 208 14.68 4.32 2.13
CA LEU A 208 15.78 5.28 2.31
C LEU A 208 16.67 5.40 1.07
N SER A 209 16.22 4.93 -0.09
CA SER A 209 17.04 4.81 -1.28
C SER A 209 16.77 5.89 -2.34
N SER A 210 17.78 6.17 -3.15
CA SER A 210 17.71 7.15 -4.24
C SER A 210 16.94 6.63 -5.47
N TYR A 211 16.57 7.52 -6.38
CA TYR A 211 16.02 7.12 -7.69
C TYR A 211 16.90 6.08 -8.42
N ARG A 212 18.23 6.27 -8.36
CA ARG A 212 19.21 5.37 -8.99
C ARG A 212 19.12 3.93 -8.46
N SER A 213 18.74 3.78 -7.19
CA SER A 213 18.55 2.48 -6.57
C SER A 213 17.18 1.89 -6.92
N LEU A 214 16.10 2.70 -6.79
CA LEU A 214 14.73 2.22 -7.00
C LEU A 214 14.47 1.70 -8.41
N LYS A 215 15.07 2.31 -9.43
CA LYS A 215 14.81 1.95 -10.84
C LYS A 215 15.14 0.50 -11.19
N HIS A 216 16.00 -0.16 -10.41
CA HIS A 216 16.36 -1.56 -10.63
C HIS A 216 15.23 -2.54 -10.29
N HIS A 217 14.29 -2.14 -9.45
CA HIS A 217 13.16 -2.98 -9.06
C HIS A 217 11.79 -2.37 -9.34
N HIS A 218 11.73 -1.11 -9.78
CA HIS A 218 10.52 -0.44 -10.25
C HIS A 218 10.51 -0.26 -11.77
N ASN A 219 10.80 -1.33 -12.51
CA ASN A 219 10.80 -1.34 -13.97
C ASN A 219 9.83 -2.42 -14.50
N VAL A 220 9.50 -2.32 -15.79
CA VAL A 220 8.51 -3.19 -16.42
C VAL A 220 8.89 -4.66 -16.30
N LYS A 221 10.17 -4.97 -16.54
CA LYS A 221 10.69 -6.33 -16.46
C LYS A 221 10.47 -6.93 -15.07
N THR A 222 10.88 -6.23 -14.01
CA THR A 222 10.70 -6.70 -12.62
C THR A 222 9.24 -6.86 -12.27
N MET A 223 8.36 -5.92 -12.67
CA MET A 223 6.93 -6.01 -12.39
C MET A 223 6.27 -7.21 -13.06
N VAL A 224 6.56 -7.49 -14.34
CA VAL A 224 6.02 -8.66 -15.07
C VAL A 224 6.50 -9.99 -14.47
N HIS A 225 7.71 -10.03 -13.93
CA HIS A 225 8.27 -11.23 -13.27
C HIS A 225 7.87 -11.31 -11.78
N SER A 226 7.23 -10.29 -11.24
CA SER A 226 6.63 -10.31 -9.91
C SER A 226 5.24 -10.92 -9.97
N LYS A 227 5.18 -12.25 -10.02
CA LYS A 227 3.92 -13.00 -10.19
C LYS A 227 2.93 -12.83 -9.05
N SER A 228 3.33 -12.29 -7.90
CA SER A 228 2.44 -11.61 -6.94
C SER A 228 3.28 -10.67 -6.08
N PHE A 229 2.78 -9.48 -5.79
CA PHE A 229 3.44 -8.61 -4.80
C PHE A 229 3.20 -9.05 -3.35
N MET A 230 2.15 -9.84 -3.12
CA MET A 230 1.73 -10.31 -1.80
C MET A 230 2.30 -11.69 -1.43
N ASP A 231 2.87 -12.39 -2.42
CA ASP A 231 3.61 -13.64 -2.25
C ASP A 231 5.11 -13.41 -2.47
N HIS A 232 5.81 -13.09 -1.39
CA HIS A 232 7.22 -12.71 -1.40
C HIS A 232 8.15 -13.72 -2.10
N LYS A 233 7.79 -15.02 -2.13
CA LYS A 233 8.59 -16.06 -2.79
C LYS A 233 8.41 -16.12 -4.30
N ASN A 234 7.33 -15.54 -4.81
CA ASN A 234 6.98 -15.53 -6.23
C ASN A 234 7.06 -14.10 -6.80
N SER A 235 8.01 -13.31 -6.32
CA SER A 235 8.11 -11.90 -6.62
C SER A 235 9.55 -11.44 -6.88
N GLU A 236 9.82 -10.97 -8.10
CA GLU A 236 11.13 -10.40 -8.42
C GLU A 236 11.38 -9.07 -7.70
N LEU A 237 10.33 -8.31 -7.40
CA LEU A 237 10.42 -7.10 -6.55
C LEU A 237 11.00 -7.44 -5.17
N HIS A 238 10.49 -8.50 -4.53
CA HIS A 238 11.02 -8.95 -3.23
C HIS A 238 12.43 -9.50 -3.38
N SER A 239 12.69 -10.30 -4.42
CA SER A 239 14.00 -10.88 -4.69
C SER A 239 15.09 -9.81 -4.90
N SER A 240 14.79 -8.72 -5.61
CA SER A 240 15.69 -7.58 -5.77
C SER A 240 15.93 -6.87 -4.44
N ASN A 241 14.87 -6.58 -3.67
CA ASN A 241 15.03 -6.01 -2.33
C ASN A 241 15.90 -6.88 -1.41
N TRP A 242 15.80 -8.21 -1.49
CA TRP A 242 16.66 -9.12 -0.71
C TRP A 242 18.12 -9.06 -1.13
N ARG A 243 18.42 -8.95 -2.43
CA ARG A 243 19.80 -8.78 -2.91
C ARG A 243 20.39 -7.46 -2.42
N MET A 244 19.63 -6.38 -2.53
CA MET A 244 20.05 -5.05 -2.06
C MET A 244 20.20 -5.02 -0.52
N GLY A 245 19.25 -5.60 0.20
CA GLY A 245 19.30 -5.74 1.67
C GLY A 245 20.46 -6.60 2.16
N LYS A 246 20.78 -7.69 1.43
CA LYS A 246 21.98 -8.49 1.68
C LYS A 246 23.25 -7.65 1.51
N LEU A 247 23.34 -6.83 0.45
CA LEU A 247 24.50 -5.95 0.26
C LEU A 247 24.65 -4.96 1.44
N LEU A 248 23.55 -4.34 1.89
CA LEU A 248 23.58 -3.45 3.05
C LEU A 248 24.16 -4.15 4.30
N ARG A 249 23.67 -5.36 4.60
CA ARG A 249 24.17 -6.17 5.73
C ARG A 249 25.64 -6.53 5.56
N ASP A 250 26.04 -7.02 4.39
CA ASP A 250 27.41 -7.45 4.12
C ASP A 250 28.41 -6.27 4.16
N SER A 251 27.94 -5.04 3.90
CA SER A 251 28.70 -3.81 4.07
C SER A 251 28.85 -3.36 5.53
N GLY A 252 28.32 -4.12 6.48
CA GLY A 252 28.44 -3.86 7.92
C GLY A 252 27.39 -2.89 8.48
N ILE A 253 26.36 -2.53 7.71
CA ILE A 253 25.27 -1.68 8.19
C ILE A 253 24.41 -2.50 9.16
N LYS A 254 24.28 -2.01 10.40
CA LYS A 254 23.49 -2.65 11.45
C LYS A 254 22.07 -2.12 11.45
N ILE A 255 21.10 -3.02 11.28
CA ILE A 255 19.67 -2.71 11.25
C ILE A 255 18.97 -3.48 12.36
N PHE A 256 18.23 -2.76 13.20
CA PHE A 256 17.29 -3.29 14.17
C PHE A 256 15.87 -2.98 13.66
N GLN A 257 15.25 -3.99 13.06
CA GLN A 257 13.93 -3.88 12.45
C GLN A 257 12.85 -3.95 13.54
N ILE A 258 11.80 -3.14 13.43
CA ILE A 258 10.59 -3.23 14.24
C ILE A 258 9.39 -3.24 13.28
N GLU A 259 8.66 -4.35 13.26
CA GLU A 259 7.46 -4.51 12.42
C GLU A 259 6.21 -4.69 13.27
N THR A 260 5.11 -4.17 12.76
CA THR A 260 3.80 -4.26 13.41
C THR A 260 2.73 -4.70 12.45
N THR A 261 1.85 -5.58 12.89
CA THR A 261 0.64 -5.90 12.14
C THR A 261 -0.57 -5.24 12.79
N LEU A 262 -1.48 -4.72 11.97
CA LEU A 262 -2.76 -4.20 12.41
C LEU A 262 -3.88 -5.19 12.07
N ASN A 263 -4.98 -5.14 12.82
CA ASN A 263 -6.20 -5.82 12.40
C ASN A 263 -6.82 -5.10 11.19
N THR A 264 -7.86 -5.68 10.59
CA THR A 264 -8.52 -5.14 9.40
C THR A 264 -9.78 -4.33 9.73
N ASP A 265 -9.88 -3.77 10.94
CA ASP A 265 -11.02 -2.94 11.37
C ASP A 265 -10.95 -1.53 10.75
N THR A 266 -11.42 -1.44 9.50
CA THR A 266 -11.20 -0.28 8.63
C THR A 266 -12.08 0.92 8.99
N PHE A 267 -13.31 0.71 9.46
CA PHE A 267 -14.30 1.78 9.62
C PHE A 267 -14.78 1.94 11.07
N PRO A 268 -14.93 3.18 11.57
CA PRO A 268 -15.51 3.43 12.88
C PRO A 268 -17.01 3.06 12.90
N PRO A 269 -17.65 2.98 14.09
CA PRO A 269 -19.04 2.55 14.24
C PRO A 269 -20.08 3.24 13.33
N ALA A 270 -19.82 4.49 12.93
CA ALA A 270 -20.69 5.23 12.00
C ALA A 270 -20.74 4.63 10.59
N PHE A 271 -19.69 3.92 10.18
CA PHE A 271 -19.53 3.30 8.86
C PHE A 271 -19.33 1.77 8.96
N GLU A 272 -19.64 1.17 10.10
CA GLU A 272 -19.43 -0.27 10.37
C GLU A 272 -20.14 -1.19 9.35
N PHE A 273 -21.24 -0.74 8.75
CA PHE A 273 -21.97 -1.52 7.76
C PHE A 273 -21.15 -1.82 6.49
N LEU A 274 -20.16 -0.97 6.15
CA LEU A 274 -19.31 -1.15 4.97
C LEU A 274 -18.41 -2.37 5.07
N GLN A 275 -18.14 -2.84 6.29
CA GLN A 275 -17.27 -3.99 6.56
C GLN A 275 -18.05 -5.21 7.08
N LYS A 276 -19.39 -5.16 7.05
CA LYS A 276 -20.28 -6.28 7.39
C LYS A 276 -20.79 -6.96 6.14
N ARG A 277 -21.02 -8.27 6.25
CA ARG A 277 -21.57 -9.11 5.19
C ARG A 277 -23.05 -8.75 4.97
N GLU A 278 -23.47 -8.60 3.72
CA GLU A 278 -24.76 -7.97 3.39
C GLU A 278 -25.97 -8.80 3.84
N TRP A 279 -25.88 -10.13 3.94
CA TRP A 279 -26.96 -10.95 4.49
C TRP A 279 -27.11 -10.81 6.01
N GLU A 280 -26.09 -10.29 6.70
CA GLU A 280 -26.11 -10.04 8.15
C GLU A 280 -26.61 -8.64 8.48
N TRP A 281 -26.84 -7.80 7.47
CA TRP A 281 -27.33 -6.44 7.67
C TRP A 281 -28.72 -6.45 8.28
N GLY A 282 -28.80 -5.97 9.52
CA GLY A 282 -30.05 -5.68 10.20
C GLY A 282 -30.73 -4.41 9.67
N LEU A 283 -31.83 -4.02 10.31
CA LEU A 283 -32.55 -2.79 9.95
C LEU A 283 -31.67 -1.54 10.08
N LYS A 284 -30.81 -1.49 11.11
CA LYS A 284 -29.87 -0.38 11.33
C LYS A 284 -28.86 -0.27 10.19
N ASP A 285 -28.21 -1.37 9.82
CA ASP A 285 -27.18 -1.37 8.77
C ASP A 285 -27.77 -0.95 7.41
N ARG A 286 -28.96 -1.47 7.08
CA ARG A 286 -29.68 -1.10 5.86
C ARG A 286 -30.06 0.38 5.84
N ALA A 287 -30.54 0.91 6.97
CA ALA A 287 -30.86 2.33 7.09
C ALA A 287 -29.59 3.21 6.97
N SER A 288 -28.48 2.81 7.59
CA SER A 288 -27.19 3.48 7.48
C SER A 288 -26.68 3.49 6.03
N PHE A 289 -26.76 2.34 5.33
CA PHE A 289 -26.40 2.26 3.91
C PHE A 289 -27.24 3.21 3.06
N VAL A 290 -28.58 3.18 3.20
CA VAL A 290 -29.48 4.04 2.40
C VAL A 290 -29.21 5.52 2.69
N GLY A 291 -29.10 5.90 3.96
CA GLY A 291 -28.82 7.27 4.36
C GLY A 291 -27.48 7.78 3.82
N ALA A 292 -26.42 6.97 3.97
CA ALA A 292 -25.09 7.33 3.49
C ALA A 292 -25.02 7.38 1.96
N SER A 293 -25.57 6.39 1.25
CA SER A 293 -25.60 6.36 -0.22
C SER A 293 -26.37 7.55 -0.79
N GLU A 294 -27.56 7.85 -0.27
CA GLU A 294 -28.37 8.96 -0.78
C GLU A 294 -27.76 10.33 -0.47
N SER A 295 -27.12 10.48 0.69
CA SER A 295 -26.34 11.67 1.02
C SER A 295 -25.16 11.86 0.06
N LEU A 296 -24.39 10.80 -0.19
CA LEU A 296 -23.22 10.85 -1.07
C LEU A 296 -23.60 11.16 -2.52
N LYS A 297 -24.72 10.66 -3.04
CA LYS A 297 -25.21 11.02 -4.39
C LYS A 297 -25.42 12.51 -4.60
N ARG A 298 -25.78 13.25 -3.54
CA ARG A 298 -26.03 14.70 -3.57
C ARG A 298 -24.81 15.52 -3.14
N THR A 299 -23.75 14.85 -2.69
CA THR A 299 -22.55 15.51 -2.18
C THR A 299 -21.55 15.71 -3.35
N PRO A 300 -21.05 16.93 -3.57
CA PRO A 300 -20.00 17.15 -4.56
C PRO A 300 -18.77 16.28 -4.30
N PRO A 301 -18.07 15.77 -5.33
CA PRO A 301 -16.91 14.89 -5.19
C PRO A 301 -15.85 15.34 -4.18
N TRP A 302 -15.46 16.61 -4.24
CA TRP A 302 -14.45 17.18 -3.35
C TRP A 302 -14.87 17.12 -1.87
N ALA A 303 -16.17 17.26 -1.59
CA ALA A 303 -16.71 17.23 -0.24
C ALA A 303 -16.82 15.79 0.27
N ALA A 304 -17.26 14.85 -0.57
CA ALA A 304 -17.27 13.42 -0.26
C ALA A 304 -15.85 12.92 0.06
N ARG A 305 -14.87 13.33 -0.74
CA ARG A 305 -13.44 13.06 -0.49
C ARG A 305 -12.99 13.58 0.87
N LYS A 306 -13.30 14.84 1.20
CA LYS A 306 -12.96 15.41 2.51
C LYS A 306 -13.57 14.61 3.67
N ILE A 307 -14.80 14.12 3.53
CA ILE A 307 -15.45 13.27 4.53
C ILE A 307 -14.67 11.96 4.68
N PHE A 308 -14.46 11.22 3.60
CA PHE A 308 -13.78 9.91 3.67
C PHE A 308 -12.33 10.00 4.14
N HIS A 309 -11.57 11.01 3.70
CA HIS A 309 -10.20 11.22 4.17
C HIS A 309 -10.12 11.74 5.62
N SER A 310 -11.23 12.22 6.19
CA SER A 310 -11.29 12.54 7.63
C SER A 310 -11.56 11.31 8.51
N VAL A 311 -12.02 10.20 7.91
CA VAL A 311 -12.25 8.96 8.65
C VAL A 311 -10.92 8.43 9.19
N ARG A 312 -10.93 8.03 10.47
CA ARG A 312 -9.79 7.40 11.14
C ARG A 312 -10.17 5.99 11.55
N SER A 313 -9.42 5.02 11.05
CA SER A 313 -9.68 3.60 11.25
C SER A 313 -9.42 3.21 12.71
N PRO A 314 -10.33 2.47 13.36
CA PRO A 314 -10.15 1.98 14.73
C PRO A 314 -9.15 0.80 14.84
N TYR A 315 -8.20 0.70 13.90
CA TYR A 315 -7.19 -0.34 13.83
C TYR A 315 -6.56 -0.61 15.20
N LYS A 316 -6.36 -1.90 15.48
CA LYS A 316 -5.68 -2.36 16.68
C LYS A 316 -4.41 -3.12 16.30
N LEU A 317 -3.36 -2.94 17.10
CA LEU A 317 -2.14 -3.73 17.01
C LEU A 317 -2.47 -5.21 17.25
N THR A 318 -2.18 -6.07 16.29
CA THR A 318 -2.35 -7.54 16.43
C THR A 318 -1.04 -8.24 16.75
N SER A 319 0.09 -7.65 16.37
CA SER A 319 1.41 -8.16 16.70
C SER A 319 2.48 -7.07 16.56
N VAL A 320 3.54 -7.15 17.35
CA VAL A 320 4.78 -6.37 17.21
C VAL A 320 5.97 -7.32 17.35
N GLN A 321 6.98 -7.15 16.51
CA GLN A 321 8.22 -7.92 16.51
C GLN A 321 9.39 -6.97 16.31
N ALA A 322 10.54 -7.28 16.91
CA ALA A 322 11.77 -6.54 16.68
C ALA A 322 12.99 -7.45 16.57
N GLY A 323 14.09 -6.98 15.98
CA GLY A 323 15.35 -7.73 15.84
C GLY A 323 15.90 -7.76 14.41
N GLU A 324 16.40 -8.92 14.00
CA GLU A 324 17.00 -9.16 12.69
C GLU A 324 15.94 -9.14 11.57
N VAL A 325 16.26 -8.50 10.43
CA VAL A 325 15.29 -8.14 9.38
C VAL A 325 14.53 -9.35 8.86
N GLU A 326 15.21 -10.43 8.48
CA GLU A 326 14.58 -11.63 7.93
C GLU A 326 13.73 -12.37 8.96
N ALA A 327 14.23 -12.53 10.20
CA ALA A 327 13.53 -13.22 11.28
C ALA A 327 12.26 -12.47 11.73
N VAL A 328 12.35 -11.13 11.84
CA VAL A 328 11.21 -10.25 12.12
C VAL A 328 10.18 -10.39 11.01
N HIS A 329 10.58 -10.18 9.76
CA HIS A 329 9.66 -10.15 8.64
C HIS A 329 8.94 -11.49 8.42
N LYS A 330 9.63 -12.61 8.63
CA LYS A 330 9.00 -13.94 8.59
C LYS A 330 7.82 -14.04 9.56
N ARG A 331 7.98 -13.57 10.81
CA ARG A 331 6.92 -13.58 11.80
C ARG A 331 5.80 -12.59 11.45
N THR A 332 6.14 -11.43 10.91
CA THR A 332 5.17 -10.46 10.42
C THR A 332 4.25 -11.07 9.36
N LEU A 333 4.83 -11.75 8.36
CA LEU A 333 4.07 -12.41 7.30
C LEU A 333 3.12 -13.48 7.84
N GLU A 334 3.55 -14.29 8.80
CA GLU A 334 2.68 -15.26 9.49
C GLU A 334 1.45 -14.58 10.13
N ASN A 335 1.65 -13.41 10.76
CA ASN A 335 0.58 -12.65 11.39
C ASN A 335 -0.36 -11.98 10.37
N VAL A 336 0.17 -11.39 9.30
CA VAL A 336 -0.64 -10.80 8.21
C VAL A 336 -1.50 -11.89 7.56
N TYR A 337 -0.90 -13.03 7.20
CA TYR A 337 -1.62 -14.13 6.58
C TYR A 337 -2.70 -14.72 7.49
N ARG A 338 -2.46 -14.81 8.80
CA ARG A 338 -3.47 -15.24 9.77
C ARG A 338 -4.70 -14.32 9.79
N GLN A 339 -4.51 -13.02 9.60
CA GLN A 339 -5.61 -12.03 9.59
C GLN A 339 -6.39 -12.02 8.27
N GLN A 340 -5.72 -12.23 7.13
CA GLN A 340 -6.29 -11.85 5.82
C GLN A 340 -6.59 -13.01 4.90
N SER A 341 -6.00 -14.20 5.12
CA SER A 341 -6.08 -15.29 4.14
C SER A 341 -7.47 -15.91 4.08
N VAL A 342 -7.94 -16.16 2.86
CA VAL A 342 -9.15 -16.95 2.58
C VAL A 342 -8.78 -18.00 1.54
N ASP A 343 -9.00 -19.27 1.84
CA ASP A 343 -8.77 -20.35 0.87
C ASP A 343 -9.83 -20.30 -0.24
N VAL A 344 -9.38 -20.39 -1.49
CA VAL A 344 -10.21 -20.32 -2.69
C VAL A 344 -9.81 -21.46 -3.63
N GLU A 345 -10.77 -22.29 -4.02
CA GLU A 345 -10.52 -23.38 -4.98
C GLU A 345 -10.63 -22.86 -6.42
N GLY A 346 -9.55 -22.90 -7.18
CA GLY A 346 -9.56 -22.60 -8.62
C GLY A 346 -9.79 -21.13 -9.02
N GLN A 347 -9.37 -20.83 -10.24
CA GLN A 347 -9.48 -19.50 -10.85
C GLN A 347 -10.86 -19.25 -11.47
N THR A 348 -11.14 -18.00 -11.82
CA THR A 348 -12.38 -17.55 -12.48
C THR A 348 -12.11 -16.97 -13.87
N ASP A 349 -13.12 -16.90 -14.74
CA ASP A 349 -13.04 -16.19 -16.03
C ASP A 349 -13.12 -14.66 -15.85
N ILE A 350 -14.01 -14.21 -14.96
CA ILE A 350 -14.26 -12.79 -14.67
C ILE A 350 -14.03 -12.50 -13.19
N LEU A 351 -13.09 -11.62 -12.87
CA LEU A 351 -12.88 -11.11 -11.51
C LEU A 351 -13.45 -9.69 -11.39
N THR A 352 -14.30 -9.48 -10.39
CA THR A 352 -14.89 -8.16 -10.13
C THR A 352 -14.38 -7.57 -8.82
N ILE A 353 -14.05 -6.27 -8.82
CA ILE A 353 -13.41 -5.58 -7.69
C ILE A 353 -14.01 -4.18 -7.54
N GLY A 354 -14.44 -3.81 -6.34
CA GLY A 354 -14.81 -2.42 -6.01
C GLY A 354 -13.59 -1.65 -5.50
N LEU A 355 -13.24 -0.53 -6.13
CA LEU A 355 -12.06 0.24 -5.71
C LEU A 355 -12.45 1.36 -4.73
N PRO A 356 -11.82 1.40 -3.54
CA PRO A 356 -12.12 2.40 -2.52
C PRO A 356 -11.54 3.78 -2.86
N PHE A 357 -11.90 4.77 -2.06
CA PHE A 357 -11.46 6.17 -2.20
C PHE A 357 -9.96 6.40 -1.96
N ILE A 358 -9.25 5.45 -1.35
CA ILE A 358 -7.88 5.63 -0.87
C ILE A 358 -6.98 4.46 -1.23
N GLY A 359 -5.75 4.79 -1.59
CA GLY A 359 -4.60 3.92 -1.73
C GLY A 359 -3.34 4.64 -1.22
N PRO A 360 -2.17 4.00 -1.32
CA PRO A 360 -0.92 4.51 -0.74
C PRO A 360 -0.52 5.89 -1.27
N TYR A 361 -0.91 6.20 -2.51
CA TYR A 361 -0.36 7.34 -3.26
C TYR A 361 -1.31 8.54 -3.40
N ASN A 362 -2.50 8.49 -2.78
CA ASN A 362 -3.45 9.61 -2.76
C ASN A 362 -3.90 10.01 -1.34
N VAL A 363 -3.10 9.73 -0.31
CA VAL A 363 -3.45 10.14 1.06
C VAL A 363 -3.63 11.66 1.13
N ASN A 364 -4.82 12.08 1.57
CA ASN A 364 -5.30 13.47 1.60
C ASN A 364 -5.37 14.15 0.22
N SER A 365 -5.57 13.38 -0.84
CA SER A 365 -5.56 13.87 -2.23
C SER A 365 -6.47 13.04 -3.14
N VAL A 366 -6.45 13.34 -4.43
CA VAL A 366 -7.34 12.76 -5.43
C VAL A 366 -6.88 11.38 -5.88
N MET A 367 -7.80 10.42 -5.94
CA MET A 367 -7.59 9.15 -6.65
C MET A 367 -7.66 9.39 -8.16
N ASN A 368 -6.54 9.82 -8.74
CA ASN A 368 -6.45 10.13 -10.17
C ASN A 368 -6.44 8.84 -11.04
N PRO A 369 -6.67 8.92 -12.35
CA PRO A 369 -6.80 7.75 -13.23
C PRO A 369 -5.61 6.77 -13.21
N ILE A 370 -4.38 7.25 -13.07
CA ILE A 370 -3.18 6.39 -12.98
C ILE A 370 -3.18 5.64 -11.64
N LEU A 371 -3.65 6.28 -10.57
CA LEU A 371 -3.79 5.63 -9.28
C LEU A 371 -4.94 4.62 -9.24
N VAL A 372 -6.00 4.81 -10.04
CA VAL A 372 -7.05 3.79 -10.24
C VAL A 372 -6.46 2.55 -10.89
N HIS A 373 -5.66 2.73 -11.95
CA HIS A 373 -4.89 1.65 -12.57
C HIS A 373 -4.02 0.93 -11.52
N CYS A 374 -3.20 1.69 -10.77
CA CYS A 374 -2.28 1.12 -9.79
C CYS A 374 -3.03 0.37 -8.68
N LEU A 375 -4.09 0.94 -8.12
CA LEU A 375 -4.86 0.30 -7.06
C LEU A 375 -5.54 -0.98 -7.57
N GLY A 376 -6.19 -0.93 -8.74
CA GLY A 376 -6.89 -2.09 -9.29
C GLY A 376 -5.98 -3.21 -9.76
N LEU A 377 -4.98 -2.88 -10.58
CA LEU A 377 -4.12 -3.85 -11.26
C LEU A 377 -2.81 -4.12 -10.53
N GLY A 378 -2.29 -3.12 -9.81
CA GLY A 378 -1.09 -3.26 -8.98
C GLY A 378 -1.39 -3.87 -7.62
N TYR A 379 -2.44 -3.43 -6.92
CA TYR A 379 -2.75 -3.93 -5.57
C TYR A 379 -3.80 -5.03 -5.58
N PHE A 380 -5.05 -4.72 -5.90
CA PHE A 380 -6.17 -5.65 -5.71
C PHE A 380 -6.08 -6.91 -6.58
N PHE A 381 -5.65 -6.77 -7.84
CA PHE A 381 -5.36 -7.94 -8.68
C PHE A 381 -4.33 -8.86 -8.04
N ASN A 382 -3.30 -8.30 -7.37
CA ASN A 382 -2.21 -9.05 -6.72
C ASN A 382 -2.54 -9.52 -5.29
N MET A 383 -3.77 -9.35 -4.79
CA MET A 383 -4.19 -9.84 -3.46
C MET A 383 -4.41 -11.36 -3.44
N TYR A 384 -3.38 -12.12 -3.82
CA TYR A 384 -3.38 -13.57 -3.81
C TYR A 384 -2.01 -14.17 -3.49
N ARG A 385 -2.05 -15.44 -3.06
CA ARG A 385 -0.94 -16.40 -3.02
C ARG A 385 -1.26 -17.60 -3.88
N GLY A 386 -0.23 -18.26 -4.40
CA GLY A 386 -0.37 -19.36 -5.35
C GLY A 386 -0.54 -18.85 -6.78
N GLN A 387 -1.77 -18.57 -7.21
CA GLN A 387 -2.09 -18.12 -8.57
C GLN A 387 -3.09 -16.96 -8.56
N PRO A 388 -3.14 -16.11 -9.60
CA PRO A 388 -4.15 -15.05 -9.69
C PRO A 388 -5.57 -15.60 -9.58
N LEU A 389 -6.48 -14.86 -8.95
CA LEU A 389 -7.89 -15.27 -8.84
C LEU A 389 -8.58 -15.45 -10.21
N VAL A 390 -8.14 -14.69 -11.21
CA VAL A 390 -8.61 -14.78 -12.59
C VAL A 390 -7.63 -15.58 -13.43
N ARG A 391 -8.12 -16.48 -14.28
CA ARG A 391 -7.25 -17.28 -15.16
C ARG A 391 -6.55 -16.41 -16.19
N LYS A 392 -5.47 -16.93 -16.79
CA LYS A 392 -4.79 -16.24 -17.90
C LYS A 392 -5.78 -16.01 -19.06
N GLY A 393 -5.75 -14.81 -19.63
CA GLY A 393 -6.70 -14.35 -20.65
C GLY A 393 -8.10 -14.06 -20.13
N GLY A 394 -8.33 -14.08 -18.81
CA GLY A 394 -9.58 -13.67 -18.18
C GLY A 394 -9.75 -12.15 -18.14
N VAL A 395 -10.88 -11.69 -17.59
CA VAL A 395 -11.23 -10.26 -17.55
C VAL A 395 -11.35 -9.77 -16.10
N VAL A 396 -10.83 -8.57 -15.84
CA VAL A 396 -11.08 -7.85 -14.58
C VAL A 396 -12.08 -6.73 -14.82
N ILE A 397 -13.10 -6.65 -13.97
CA ILE A 397 -14.08 -5.56 -13.93
C ILE A 397 -13.83 -4.75 -12.65
N LEU A 398 -13.37 -3.51 -12.80
CA LEU A 398 -13.13 -2.58 -11.70
C LEU A 398 -14.30 -1.60 -11.57
N SER A 399 -14.90 -1.47 -10.40
CA SER A 399 -15.91 -0.43 -10.12
C SER A 399 -15.23 0.82 -9.57
N HIS A 400 -15.21 1.90 -10.37
CA HIS A 400 -14.65 3.20 -9.98
C HIS A 400 -15.09 4.33 -10.95
N PRO A 401 -15.39 5.55 -10.47
CA PRO A 401 -15.82 6.66 -11.34
C PRO A 401 -14.73 7.19 -12.28
N THR A 402 -13.45 7.02 -11.93
CA THR A 402 -12.27 7.27 -12.77
C THR A 402 -12.32 8.61 -13.49
N ARG A 403 -12.55 9.67 -12.71
CA ARG A 403 -12.63 11.04 -13.24
C ARG A 403 -11.23 11.54 -13.61
N PRO A 404 -11.09 12.42 -14.61
CA PRO A 404 -9.81 13.03 -14.98
C PRO A 404 -9.45 14.17 -14.00
N GLU A 405 -9.40 13.85 -12.71
CA GLU A 405 -9.07 14.78 -11.64
C GLU A 405 -7.65 14.49 -11.14
N PHE A 406 -6.85 15.55 -10.97
CA PHE A 406 -5.48 15.47 -10.48
C PHE A 406 -5.24 16.56 -9.45
N ASP A 407 -4.37 16.30 -8.49
CA ASP A 407 -3.90 17.30 -7.54
C ASP A 407 -2.60 17.92 -8.09
N PRO A 408 -2.59 19.18 -8.52
CA PRO A 408 -1.39 19.79 -9.09
C PRO A 408 -0.28 20.02 -8.06
N THR A 409 -0.59 19.93 -6.75
CA THR A 409 0.41 20.08 -5.68
C THR A 409 1.12 18.76 -5.43
N PHE A 410 0.37 17.65 -5.37
CA PHE A 410 0.95 16.33 -5.06
C PHE A 410 1.33 15.53 -6.30
N HIS A 411 0.58 15.68 -7.40
CA HIS A 411 0.73 14.86 -8.60
C HIS A 411 0.98 15.69 -9.88
N PRO A 412 1.89 16.69 -9.89
CA PRO A 412 2.14 17.50 -11.09
C PRO A 412 2.59 16.65 -12.28
N SER A 413 3.52 15.71 -12.09
CA SER A 413 4.00 14.81 -13.16
C SER A 413 2.93 13.83 -13.66
N TYR A 414 1.88 13.56 -12.89
CA TYR A 414 0.79 12.69 -13.32
C TYR A 414 -0.11 13.35 -14.36
N ILE A 415 -0.23 14.68 -14.30
CA ILE A 415 -0.99 15.46 -15.28
C ILE A 415 -0.33 15.29 -16.64
N ASP A 416 0.97 15.56 -16.72
CA ASP A 416 1.74 15.45 -17.95
C ASP A 416 1.83 13.99 -18.42
N PHE A 417 1.98 13.02 -17.51
CA PHE A 417 1.90 11.60 -17.85
C PHE A 417 0.55 11.23 -18.51
N PHE A 418 -0.57 11.73 -18.00
CA PHE A 418 -1.89 11.45 -18.56
C PHE A 418 -2.12 12.13 -19.92
N ASP A 419 -1.70 13.39 -20.04
CA ASP A 419 -1.97 14.24 -21.21
C ASP A 419 -0.97 14.04 -22.35
N GLU A 420 0.30 13.73 -22.04
CA GLU A 420 1.37 13.47 -23.02
C GLU A 420 1.58 11.96 -23.22
N VAL A 421 1.96 11.24 -22.17
CA VAL A 421 2.45 9.85 -22.29
C VAL A 421 1.33 8.89 -22.69
N LEU A 422 0.22 8.89 -21.94
CA LEU A 422 -0.94 8.04 -22.25
C LEU A 422 -1.71 8.48 -23.50
N ALA A 423 -1.48 9.70 -24.00
CA ALA A 423 -1.98 10.09 -25.32
C ALA A 423 -1.25 9.39 -26.46
N ASP A 424 0.05 9.13 -26.28
CA ASP A 424 0.93 8.50 -27.25
C ASP A 424 0.82 6.97 -27.20
N THR A 425 0.94 6.39 -26.00
CA THR A 425 0.91 4.93 -25.84
C THR A 425 0.56 4.49 -24.43
N THR A 426 -0.05 3.31 -24.31
CA THR A 426 -0.34 2.62 -23.04
C THR A 426 0.62 1.44 -22.79
N ASP A 427 1.52 1.14 -23.73
CA ASP A 427 2.49 0.04 -23.67
C ASP A 427 3.61 0.37 -22.67
N PRO A 428 3.73 -0.36 -21.54
CA PRO A 428 4.71 -0.06 -20.51
C PRO A 428 6.16 -0.03 -21.01
N LEU A 429 6.54 -0.92 -21.94
CA LEU A 429 7.91 -0.98 -22.45
C LEU A 429 8.26 0.23 -23.31
N LYS A 430 7.29 0.71 -24.11
CA LYS A 430 7.49 1.95 -24.88
C LYS A 430 7.55 3.17 -23.99
N ILE A 431 6.72 3.19 -22.94
CA ILE A 431 6.73 4.26 -21.94
C ILE A 431 8.08 4.35 -21.24
N GLU A 432 8.57 3.21 -20.72
CA GLU A 432 9.90 3.08 -20.08
C GLU A 432 11.03 3.56 -20.99
N ALA A 433 11.08 3.06 -22.23
CA ALA A 433 12.17 3.39 -23.14
C ALA A 433 12.16 4.85 -23.64
N LYS A 434 10.99 5.49 -23.77
CA LYS A 434 10.84 6.80 -24.42
C LYS A 434 10.75 7.98 -23.45
N TYR A 435 10.15 7.77 -22.27
CA TYR A 435 9.69 8.88 -21.43
C TYR A 435 10.25 8.87 -20.00
N GLU A 436 10.55 7.70 -19.42
CA GLU A 436 10.89 7.59 -17.99
C GLU A 436 12.07 8.48 -17.60
N GLU A 437 13.20 8.33 -18.29
CA GLU A 437 14.44 9.05 -17.96
C GLU A 437 14.25 10.57 -18.01
N ARG A 438 13.55 11.07 -19.04
CA ARG A 438 13.24 12.49 -19.18
C ARG A 438 12.50 13.04 -17.97
N TYR A 439 11.49 12.32 -17.47
CA TYR A 439 10.71 12.75 -16.31
C TYR A 439 11.48 12.58 -14.99
N ALA A 440 12.30 11.53 -14.90
CA ALA A 440 13.11 11.26 -13.72
C ALA A 440 14.20 12.31 -13.52
N THR A 441 14.80 12.81 -14.60
CA THR A 441 15.90 13.78 -14.52
C THR A 441 15.46 15.22 -14.77
N ASP A 442 14.16 15.50 -14.89
CA ASP A 442 13.67 16.86 -15.15
C ASP A 442 13.93 17.77 -13.93
N PRO A 443 14.69 18.86 -14.07
CA PRO A 443 15.01 19.76 -12.96
C PRO A 443 13.78 20.38 -12.29
N TRP A 444 12.69 20.57 -13.04
CA TRP A 444 11.45 21.12 -12.50
C TRP A 444 10.74 20.11 -11.59
N TYR A 445 10.57 18.86 -12.03
CA TYR A 445 9.96 17.85 -11.17
C TYR A 445 10.83 17.53 -9.95
N ILE A 446 12.15 17.47 -10.11
CA ILE A 446 13.08 17.31 -8.98
C ILE A 446 12.90 18.47 -8.00
N HIS A 447 12.81 19.72 -8.48
CA HIS A 447 12.56 20.87 -7.61
C HIS A 447 11.25 20.74 -6.83
N LEU A 448 10.14 20.38 -7.51
CA LEU A 448 8.84 20.20 -6.87
C LEU A 448 8.82 19.07 -5.84
N TYR A 449 9.50 17.95 -6.12
CA TYR A 449 9.67 16.83 -5.19
C TYR A 449 10.48 17.23 -3.96
N ARG A 450 11.66 17.85 -4.15
CA ARG A 450 12.59 18.17 -3.06
C ARG A 450 12.09 19.31 -2.17
N LYS A 451 11.43 20.32 -2.76
CA LYS A 451 11.07 21.58 -2.07
C LYS A 451 9.57 21.74 -1.82
N GLY A 452 8.73 20.94 -2.47
CA GLY A 452 7.28 20.95 -2.30
C GLY A 452 6.75 19.67 -1.65
N HIS A 453 5.52 19.34 -2.00
CA HIS A 453 4.83 18.12 -1.59
C HIS A 453 4.47 17.24 -2.80
N ALA A 454 5.20 17.37 -3.90
CA ALA A 454 4.99 16.54 -5.08
C ALA A 454 5.64 15.17 -4.91
N TYR A 455 5.04 14.14 -5.49
CA TYR A 455 5.74 12.88 -5.78
C TYR A 455 6.84 13.12 -6.82
N HIS A 456 7.85 12.23 -6.84
CA HIS A 456 8.93 12.33 -7.82
C HIS A 456 8.42 12.35 -9.27
N GLY A 457 9.14 13.00 -10.19
CA GLY A 457 8.77 13.09 -11.61
C GLY A 457 8.51 11.73 -12.26
N VAL A 458 9.28 10.72 -11.88
CA VAL A 458 9.16 9.32 -12.36
C VAL A 458 8.03 8.52 -11.70
N HIS A 459 7.48 8.99 -10.58
CA HIS A 459 6.52 8.21 -9.79
C HIS A 459 5.28 7.72 -10.59
N PRO A 460 4.64 8.50 -11.50
CA PRO A 460 3.51 7.98 -12.29
C PRO A 460 3.89 6.81 -13.21
N PHE A 461 5.15 6.72 -13.66
CA PHE A 461 5.65 5.61 -14.47
C PHE A 461 5.63 4.32 -13.66
N TYR A 462 6.12 4.38 -12.43
CA TYR A 462 6.13 3.22 -11.54
C TYR A 462 4.70 2.79 -11.23
N MET A 463 3.79 3.73 -10.98
CA MET A 463 2.38 3.39 -10.80
C MET A 463 1.75 2.69 -11.99
N TRP A 464 2.21 3.00 -13.21
CA TRP A 464 1.81 2.30 -14.43
C TRP A 464 2.46 0.91 -14.54
N TYR A 465 3.72 0.77 -14.15
CA TYR A 465 4.42 -0.52 -14.21
C TYR A 465 3.90 -1.51 -13.19
N TRP A 466 3.37 -1.06 -12.05
CA TRP A 466 2.75 -1.94 -11.06
C TRP A 466 1.61 -2.78 -11.65
N GLY A 467 0.90 -2.29 -12.67
CA GLY A 467 -0.11 -3.06 -13.38
C GLY A 467 0.44 -3.98 -14.49
N ALA A 468 1.75 -4.00 -14.75
CA ALA A 468 2.31 -4.70 -15.92
C ALA A 468 2.09 -6.22 -15.88
N HIS A 469 2.24 -6.86 -14.71
CA HIS A 469 1.93 -8.30 -14.57
C HIS A 469 0.43 -8.58 -14.83
N ALA A 470 -0.47 -7.74 -14.31
CA ALA A 470 -1.89 -7.88 -14.58
C ALA A 470 -2.19 -7.74 -16.09
N LEU A 471 -1.59 -6.75 -16.75
CA LEU A 471 -1.78 -6.54 -18.20
C LEU A 471 -1.19 -7.69 -19.05
N ASP A 472 -0.09 -8.31 -18.64
CA ASP A 472 0.47 -9.52 -19.28
C ASP A 472 -0.43 -10.75 -19.08
N HIS A 473 -1.15 -10.81 -17.96
CA HIS A 473 -1.98 -11.94 -17.58
C HIS A 473 -3.41 -11.87 -18.14
N LEU A 474 -3.99 -10.67 -18.21
CA LEU A 474 -5.41 -10.46 -18.53
C LEU A 474 -5.68 -10.39 -20.04
N GLY A 475 -6.86 -10.86 -20.43
CA GLY A 475 -7.41 -10.66 -21.78
C GLY A 475 -8.14 -9.32 -21.94
N GLY A 476 -8.52 -8.68 -20.82
CA GLY A 476 -9.13 -7.35 -20.85
C GLY A 476 -9.41 -6.76 -19.47
N VAL A 477 -9.55 -5.44 -19.45
CA VAL A 477 -9.91 -4.66 -18.26
C VAL A 477 -11.12 -3.79 -18.61
N ILE A 478 -12.15 -3.85 -17.75
CA ILE A 478 -13.39 -3.10 -17.88
C ILE A 478 -13.56 -2.22 -16.65
N ILE A 479 -13.90 -0.94 -16.84
CA ILE A 479 -14.21 -0.03 -15.74
C ILE A 479 -15.73 0.19 -15.69
N LEU A 480 -16.36 -0.32 -14.63
CA LEU A 480 -17.76 -0.15 -14.32
C LEU A 480 -18.01 1.25 -13.72
N GLY A 481 -18.83 2.04 -14.42
CA GLY A 481 -19.23 3.39 -14.03
C GLY A 481 -18.12 4.44 -14.20
N GLY A 482 -17.05 4.13 -14.93
CA GLY A 482 -15.95 5.05 -15.19
C GLY A 482 -16.29 6.12 -16.23
N ASP A 483 -15.63 7.29 -16.15
CA ASP A 483 -15.68 8.30 -17.20
C ASP A 483 -15.22 7.67 -18.54
N PRO A 484 -16.06 7.67 -19.59
CA PRO A 484 -15.75 6.93 -20.82
C PRO A 484 -14.49 7.42 -21.55
N LYS A 485 -14.21 8.72 -21.53
CA LYS A 485 -13.04 9.30 -22.22
C LYS A 485 -11.76 8.92 -21.47
N THR A 486 -11.77 9.07 -20.16
CA THR A 486 -10.64 8.73 -19.27
C THR A 486 -10.37 7.24 -19.30
N THR A 487 -11.41 6.41 -19.20
CA THR A 487 -11.28 4.94 -19.27
C THR A 487 -10.62 4.50 -20.57
N ARG A 488 -11.04 5.06 -21.72
CA ARG A 488 -10.42 4.78 -23.01
C ARG A 488 -8.99 5.31 -23.11
N ARG A 489 -8.67 6.44 -22.48
CA ARG A 489 -7.30 6.97 -22.39
C ARG A 489 -6.35 6.00 -21.68
N LEU A 490 -6.85 5.26 -20.68
CA LEU A 490 -6.07 4.21 -20.01
C LEU A 490 -5.94 2.92 -20.86
N GLY A 491 -6.60 2.83 -22.01
CA GLY A 491 -6.66 1.62 -22.83
C GLY A 491 -7.71 0.59 -22.40
N TYR A 492 -8.70 1.00 -21.61
CA TYR A 492 -9.73 0.11 -21.04
C TYR A 492 -11.12 0.33 -21.63
N THR A 493 -12.02 -0.63 -21.37
CA THR A 493 -13.41 -0.57 -21.84
C THR A 493 -14.32 0.01 -20.74
N PRO A 494 -15.04 1.11 -20.98
CA PRO A 494 -16.02 1.62 -20.03
C PRO A 494 -17.36 0.87 -20.15
N ALA A 495 -17.96 0.54 -19.01
CA ALA A 495 -19.31 -0.03 -18.93
C ALA A 495 -20.19 0.81 -17.98
N SER A 496 -21.47 0.98 -18.31
CA SER A 496 -22.40 1.76 -17.47
C SER A 496 -23.06 0.92 -16.38
N THR A 497 -23.33 -0.36 -16.66
CA THR A 497 -23.97 -1.30 -15.74
C THR A 497 -23.16 -2.59 -15.62
N MET A 498 -23.35 -3.32 -14.51
CA MET A 498 -22.70 -4.63 -14.33
C MET A 498 -23.12 -5.62 -15.42
N ALA A 499 -24.37 -5.58 -15.88
CA ALA A 499 -24.85 -6.42 -16.96
C ALA A 499 -24.08 -6.15 -18.27
N ASP A 500 -23.91 -4.87 -18.64
CA ASP A 500 -23.12 -4.50 -19.82
C ASP A 500 -21.65 -4.95 -19.68
N ALA A 501 -21.06 -4.77 -18.49
CA ALA A 501 -19.68 -5.17 -18.23
C ALA A 501 -19.48 -6.69 -18.40
N ILE A 502 -20.43 -7.50 -17.92
CA ILE A 502 -20.42 -8.95 -18.09
C ILE A 502 -20.61 -9.34 -19.56
N GLU A 503 -21.54 -8.72 -20.28
CA GLU A 503 -21.73 -8.98 -21.72
C GLU A 503 -20.49 -8.61 -22.55
N MET A 504 -19.84 -7.49 -22.23
CA MET A 504 -18.55 -7.12 -22.83
C MET A 504 -17.47 -8.16 -22.52
N ALA A 505 -17.39 -8.64 -21.28
CA ALA A 505 -16.42 -9.65 -20.89
C ALA A 505 -16.64 -10.98 -21.65
N LYS A 506 -17.88 -11.39 -21.90
CA LYS A 506 -18.20 -12.61 -22.68
C LYS A 506 -17.60 -12.62 -24.09
N SER A 507 -17.42 -11.44 -24.69
CA SER A 507 -16.75 -11.34 -26.00
C SER A 507 -15.27 -11.77 -25.96
N ILE A 508 -14.65 -11.75 -24.77
CA ILE A 508 -13.26 -12.11 -24.52
C ILE A 508 -13.16 -13.53 -23.98
N VAL A 509 -13.99 -13.88 -22.98
CA VAL A 509 -13.84 -15.13 -22.21
C VAL A 509 -14.79 -16.26 -22.63
N GLY A 510 -15.74 -16.00 -23.53
CA GLY A 510 -16.74 -16.97 -23.98
C GLY A 510 -18.13 -16.75 -23.37
N ARG A 511 -19.10 -17.58 -23.77
CA ARG A 511 -20.53 -17.35 -23.52
C ARG A 511 -20.98 -17.56 -22.07
N ASP A 512 -20.38 -18.53 -21.38
CA ASP A 512 -20.81 -18.98 -20.05
C ASP A 512 -19.65 -18.86 -19.03
N PRO A 513 -19.16 -17.63 -18.74
CA PRO A 513 -18.01 -17.43 -17.88
C PRO A 513 -18.35 -17.59 -16.40
N THR A 514 -17.41 -18.16 -15.65
CA THR A 514 -17.40 -18.12 -14.18
C THR A 514 -17.05 -16.72 -13.68
N LEU A 515 -17.71 -16.26 -12.63
CA LEU A 515 -17.48 -14.94 -12.04
C LEU A 515 -17.13 -15.05 -10.57
N THR A 516 -16.09 -14.34 -10.13
CA THR A 516 -15.74 -14.20 -8.71
C THR A 516 -15.65 -12.71 -8.34
N HIS A 517 -16.25 -12.33 -7.23
CA HIS A 517 -16.13 -11.01 -6.63
C HIS A 517 -15.16 -11.05 -5.44
N LEU A 518 -14.14 -10.20 -5.49
CA LEU A 518 -13.24 -9.95 -4.37
C LEU A 518 -13.85 -8.86 -3.48
N HIS A 519 -14.50 -9.27 -2.38
CA HIS A 519 -15.14 -8.34 -1.46
C HIS A 519 -14.08 -7.59 -0.63
N SER A 520 -14.25 -6.28 -0.50
CA SER A 520 -13.44 -5.43 0.36
C SER A 520 -14.22 -4.15 0.62
N PRO A 521 -14.23 -3.61 1.85
CA PRO A 521 -13.49 -3.99 3.06
C PRO A 521 -14.20 -5.08 3.90
N PRO A 522 -13.54 -5.67 4.93
CA PRO A 522 -12.11 -5.58 5.27
C PRO A 522 -11.15 -6.06 4.18
N LEU A 523 -9.85 -5.75 4.32
CA LEU A 523 -8.82 -6.30 3.43
C LEU A 523 -8.72 -7.83 3.58
N LEU A 524 -8.60 -8.52 2.44
CA LEU A 524 -8.34 -9.96 2.39
C LEU A 524 -7.32 -10.30 1.33
N MET A 525 -6.75 -11.49 1.46
CA MET A 525 -5.83 -12.08 0.49
C MET A 525 -6.34 -13.48 0.15
N ALA A 526 -6.48 -13.79 -1.13
CA ALA A 526 -6.91 -15.11 -1.56
C ALA A 526 -5.75 -16.11 -1.59
N ASN A 527 -5.88 -17.25 -0.93
CA ASN A 527 -4.96 -18.37 -1.06
C ASN A 527 -5.56 -19.33 -2.09
N VAL A 528 -5.07 -19.26 -3.34
CA VAL A 528 -5.69 -19.97 -4.48
C VAL A 528 -5.00 -21.30 -4.69
N HIS A 529 -5.79 -22.38 -4.65
CA HIS A 529 -5.34 -23.77 -4.82
C HIS A 529 -5.74 -24.37 -6.17
#